data_AF-A0A973I857-F1
#
_entry.id   AF-A0A973I857-F1
#
_cell.length_a   1.000
_cell.length_b   1.000
_cell.length_c   1.000
_cell.angle_alpha   90.00
_cell.angle_beta   90.00
_cell.angle_gamma   90.00
#
_symmetry.space_group_name_H-M   'P 1'
#
loop_
_entity.id
_entity.type
_entity.pdbx_description
1 polymer ?
#
loop_
_entity_poly.entity_id
_entity_poly.type
_entity_poly.pdbx_seq_one_letter_code
_entity_poly.pdbx_strand_id
1 'polypeptide(L)' 'MRLSGIKALTFDTGGTVLDWHTGFREAFAAAGARHGIDRDWSQIANRFRRLSMEMMLDLGADGPPGYNFDEAHAL' A
#
# COMPACT_ATOMS: atom_id res chain seq x y z
N MET A 1 -22.71 19.51 -12.54
CA MET A 1 -22.43 18.24 -13.23
C MET A 1 -23.65 17.33 -13.06
N ARG A 2 -24.21 16.75 -14.12
CA ARG A 2 -25.33 15.80 -13.99
C ARG A 2 -24.77 14.38 -14.01
N LEU A 3 -25.10 13.60 -13.00
CA LEU A 3 -24.69 12.19 -12.85
C LEU A 3 -25.49 11.23 -13.76
N SER A 4 -26.52 11.74 -14.43
CA SER A 4 -27.38 10.98 -15.34
C SER A 4 -26.56 10.38 -16.48
N GLY A 5 -26.56 9.05 -16.60
CA GLY A 5 -25.86 8.30 -17.66
C GLY A 5 -24.54 7.65 -17.23
N ILE A 6 -24.01 7.97 -16.04
CA ILE A 6 -22.85 7.28 -15.48
C ILE A 6 -23.29 5.89 -14.99
N LYS A 7 -22.63 4.84 -15.49
CA LYS A 7 -22.93 3.43 -15.14
C LYS A 7 -22.02 2.86 -14.05
N ALA A 8 -20.82 3.41 -13.91
CA ALA A 8 -19.84 2.97 -12.93
C ALA A 8 -18.99 4.15 -12.46
N LEU A 9 -18.61 4.12 -11.18
CA LEU A 9 -17.59 4.98 -10.60
C LEU A 9 -16.49 4.07 -10.10
N THR A 10 -15.29 4.25 -10.64
CA THR A 10 -14.09 3.50 -10.20
C THR A 10 -13.23 4.44 -9.38
N PHE A 11 -12.78 3.94 -8.24
CA PHE A 11 -11.94 4.69 -7.31
C PHE A 11 -10.59 4.00 -7.20
N ASP A 12 -9.53 4.80 -7.29
CA ASP A 12 -8.27 4.39 -6.68
C ASP A 12 -8.50 4.12 -5.18
N THR A 13 -7.78 3.18 -4.61
CA THR A 13 -8.04 2.72 -3.23
C THR A 13 -7.08 3.34 -2.23
N GLY A 14 -5.80 3.45 -2.56
CA GLY A 14 -4.76 3.91 -1.65
C GLY A 14 -4.82 5.43 -1.45
N GLY A 15 -5.24 5.89 -0.27
CA GLY A 15 -5.31 7.31 0.07
C GLY A 15 -6.58 8.00 -0.41
N THR A 16 -7.26 7.44 -1.42
CA THR A 16 -8.58 7.89 -1.87
C THR A 16 -9.72 7.24 -1.08
N VAL A 17 -9.65 5.92 -0.85
CA VAL A 17 -10.66 5.17 -0.06
C VAL A 17 -10.09 4.74 1.29
N LEU A 18 -8.83 4.32 1.32
CA LEU A 18 -8.17 3.77 2.49
C LEU A 18 -7.11 4.74 3.03
N ASP A 19 -7.16 5.03 4.33
CA ASP A 19 -6.04 5.62 5.05
C ASP A 19 -4.98 4.54 5.35
N TRP A 20 -4.18 4.26 4.33
CA TRP A 20 -3.12 3.26 4.41
C TRP A 20 -2.04 3.66 5.42
N HIS A 21 -1.72 4.95 5.54
CA HIS A 21 -0.59 5.39 6.35
C HIS A 21 -0.85 5.17 7.83
N THR A 22 -2.02 5.59 8.32
CA THR A 22 -2.42 5.34 9.70
C THR A 22 -2.52 3.84 9.99
N GLY A 23 -3.12 3.06 9.08
CA GLY A 23 -3.25 1.61 9.23
C GLY A 23 -1.91 0.90 9.40
N PHE A 24 -0.94 1.15 8.52
CA PHE A 24 0.39 0.53 8.64
C PHE A 24 1.17 1.03 9.85
N ARG A 25 1.14 2.35 10.13
CA ARG A 25 1.82 2.92 11.30
C ARG A 25 1.35 2.27 12.60
N GLU A 26 0.04 2.12 12.78
CA GLU A 26 -0.55 1.51 13.97
C GLU A 26 -0.27 0.02 14.08
N ALA A 27 -0.33 -0.70 12.94
CA ALA A 27 0.04 -2.12 12.90
C ALA A 27 1.51 -2.34 13.29
N PHE A 28 2.43 -1.51 12.77
CA PHE A 28 3.84 -1.58 13.14
C PHE A 28 4.08 -1.21 14.61
N ALA A 29 3.40 -0.20 15.13
CA ALA A 29 3.49 0.16 16.55
C ALA A 29 3.01 -0.98 17.46
N ALA A 30 1.88 -1.63 17.11
CA ALA A 30 1.35 -2.76 17.86
C ALA A 30 2.29 -3.98 17.82
N ALA A 31 2.88 -4.28 16.66
CA ALA A 31 3.90 -5.31 16.53
C ALA A 31 5.16 -4.98 17.34
N GLY A 32 5.66 -3.75 17.23
CA GLY A 32 6.82 -3.27 17.98
C GLY A 32 6.63 -3.42 19.50
N ALA A 33 5.48 -2.99 20.03
CA ALA A 33 5.14 -3.13 21.44
C ALA A 33 5.17 -4.59 21.92
N ARG A 34 4.62 -5.53 21.11
CA ARG A 34 4.63 -6.97 21.43
C ARG A 34 6.04 -7.58 21.47
N HIS A 35 6.99 -6.98 20.76
CA HIS A 35 8.35 -7.48 20.64
C HIS A 35 9.40 -6.61 21.37
N GLY A 36 8.98 -5.59 22.12
CA GLY A 36 9.89 -4.68 22.81
C GLY A 36 10.75 -3.82 21.88
N ILE A 37 10.27 -3.54 20.67
CA ILE A 37 10.96 -2.73 19.67
C ILE A 37 10.32 -1.33 19.65
N ASP A 38 11.16 -0.29 19.71
CA ASP A 38 10.76 1.11 19.57
C ASP A 38 11.48 1.75 18.36
N ARG A 39 10.71 2.32 17.43
CA ARG A 39 11.18 2.93 16.17
C ARG A 39 10.19 4.00 15.69
N ASP A 40 10.62 4.80 14.72
CA ASP A 40 9.72 5.70 14.00
C ASP A 40 8.82 4.91 13.03
N TRP A 41 7.63 4.57 13.50
CA TRP A 41 6.63 3.82 12.73
C TRP A 41 6.09 4.59 11.53
N SER A 42 6.11 5.93 11.56
CA SER A 42 5.66 6.75 10.42
C SER A 42 6.70 6.71 9.31
N GLN A 43 7.98 6.83 9.65
CA GLN A 43 9.06 6.66 8.68
C GLN A 43 9.05 5.25 8.07
N ILE A 44 8.84 4.22 8.87
CA ILE A 44 8.76 2.83 8.39
C ILE A 44 7.55 2.63 7.47
N ALA A 45 6.37 3.16 7.81
CA ALA A 45 5.19 3.09 6.95
C ALA A 45 5.43 3.76 5.58
N ASN A 46 6.06 4.93 5.56
CA ASN A 46 6.43 5.61 4.32
C ASN A 46 7.45 4.80 3.50
N ARG A 47 8.47 4.23 4.17
CA ARG A 47 9.48 3.41 3.50
C ARG A 47 8.87 2.16 2.89
N PHE A 48 7.97 1.48 3.62
CA PHE A 48 7.24 0.31 3.14
C PHE A 48 6.40 0.64 1.90
N ARG A 49 5.62 1.73 1.94
CA ARG A 49 4.83 2.17 0.78
C ARG A 49 5.70 2.46 -0.43
N ARG A 50 6.82 3.16 -0.25
CA ARG A 50 7.74 3.46 -1.36
C ARG A 50 8.30 2.18 -2.00
N LEU A 51 8.83 1.27 -1.18
CA LEU A 51 9.46 0.04 -1.69
C LEU A 51 8.45 -0.88 -2.38
N SER A 52 7.30 -1.13 -1.75
CA SER A 52 6.24 -1.96 -2.36
C SER A 52 5.75 -1.40 -3.68
N MET A 53 5.59 -0.07 -3.79
CA MET A 53 5.21 0.57 -5.06
C MET A 53 6.32 0.50 -6.10
N GLU A 54 7.59 0.69 -5.72
CA GLU A 54 8.73 0.54 -6.64
C GLU A 54 8.81 -0.86 -7.24
N MET A 55 8.48 -1.90 -6.46
CA MET A 55 8.42 -3.28 -6.96
C MET A 55 7.25 -3.49 -7.94
N MET A 56 6.15 -2.76 -7.77
CA MET A 56 5.00 -2.87 -8.68
C MET A 56 5.14 -2.02 -9.95
N LEU A 57 6.11 -1.12 -10.02
CA LEU A 57 6.37 -0.32 -11.22
C LEU A 57 6.76 -1.23 -12.38
N ASP A 58 6.12 -0.99 -13.53
CA ASP A 58 6.35 -1.72 -14.78
C ASP A 58 6.21 -3.25 -14.66
N LEU A 59 5.53 -3.72 -13.62
CA LEU A 59 5.32 -5.14 -13.37
C LEU A 59 4.49 -5.75 -14.51
N GLY A 60 5.15 -6.55 -15.34
CA GLY A 60 4.57 -7.21 -16.50
C GLY A 60 4.66 -6.42 -17.81
N ALA A 61 5.49 -5.36 -17.87
CA ALA A 61 5.68 -4.58 -19.09
C ALA A 61 6.21 -5.40 -20.28
N ASP A 62 7.16 -6.31 -20.02
CA ASP A 62 7.85 -7.11 -21.05
C ASP A 62 7.39 -8.59 -21.11
N GLY A 63 6.33 -8.95 -20.39
CA GLY A 63 5.82 -10.32 -20.31
C GLY A 63 5.06 -10.61 -19.01
N PRO A 64 4.58 -11.83 -18.77
CA PRO A 64 3.91 -12.17 -17.51
C PRO A 64 4.82 -11.87 -16.32
N PRO A 65 4.33 -11.15 -15.29
CA PRO A 65 5.15 -10.78 -14.16
C PRO A 65 5.52 -12.01 -13.33
N GLY A 66 6.76 -12.05 -12.83
CA GLY A 66 7.26 -13.16 -12.03
C GLY A 66 6.73 -13.21 -10.59
N TYR A 67 6.00 -12.17 -10.19
CA TYR A 67 5.34 -12.06 -8.89
C TYR A 67 4.12 -11.12 -9.00
N ASN A 68 3.29 -11.10 -7.97
CA ASN A 68 2.09 -10.27 -7.85
C ASN A 68 2.22 -9.23 -6.73
N PHE A 69 1.15 -8.48 -6.48
CA PHE A 69 1.17 -7.38 -5.52
C PHE A 69 1.30 -7.88 -4.07
N ASP A 70 0.80 -9.06 -3.73
CA ASP A 70 0.96 -9.64 -2.39
C ASP A 70 2.42 -9.99 -2.13
N GLU A 71 3.08 -10.58 -3.12
CA GLU A 71 4.51 -10.90 -3.08
C GLU A 71 5.37 -9.63 -3.00
N ALA A 72 4.97 -8.55 -3.69
CA ALA A 72 5.63 -7.24 -3.58
C ALA A 72 5.52 -6.61 -2.17
N HIS A 73 4.52 -6.98 -1.37
CA HIS A 73 4.40 -6.55 0.03
C HIS A 73 5.14 -7.49 1.01
N ALA A 74 5.53 -8.70 0.58
CA ALA A 74 6.26 -9.67 1.38
C ALA A 74 7.78 -9.48 1.35
N LEU A 75 8.29 -8.79 0.32
CA LEU A 75 9.70 -8.50 0.05
C LEU A 75 10.15 -7.17 0.70
#